data_AF-A0A2G8KBW1-F1
#
_entry.id   AF-A0A2G8KBW1-F1
#
_cell.length_a   1.000
_cell.length_b   1.000
_cell.length_c   1.000
_cell.angle_alpha   90.00
_cell.angle_beta   90.00
_cell.angle_gamma   90.00
#
_symmetry.space_group_name_H-M   'P 1'
#
loop_
_entity.id
_entity.type
_entity.pdbx_description
1 polymer ?
#
loop_
_entity_poly.entity_id
_entity_poly.type
_entity_poly.pdbx_seq_one_letter_code
_entity_poly.pdbx_strand_id
1 'polypeptide(L)'
;MLVVQTLLLAMVAGQCLALTKPSSIKLIDNEYTGVLFAIHPDVPEDPQLIEELKSMIIDASSYLYRATKNRAFFKTVTILIPQTWVDKPIYEDPKNATFQKADVIIAGKNPRFHLESQFLQALTANTSRDAVNNRPIYILLPTS
;
A
#
# COMPACT_ATOMS: atom_id res chain seq x y z
N MET A 1 -44.52 18.47 -26.70
CA MET A 1 -43.10 18.92 -26.68
C MET A 1 -42.49 18.93 -25.27
N LEU A 2 -43.11 19.54 -24.26
CA LEU A 2 -42.55 19.59 -22.89
C LEU A 2 -42.29 18.21 -22.24
N VAL A 3 -43.21 17.24 -22.40
CA VAL A 3 -43.12 15.91 -21.76
C VAL A 3 -41.94 15.07 -22.30
N VAL A 4 -41.58 15.25 -23.57
CA VAL A 4 -40.45 14.53 -24.19
C VAL A 4 -39.11 15.10 -23.70
N GLN A 5 -39.05 16.41 -23.43
CA GLN A 5 -37.86 17.11 -22.95
C GLN A 5 -37.55 16.78 -21.48
N THR A 6 -38.57 16.61 -20.63
CA THR A 6 -38.38 16.14 -19.25
C THR A 6 -37.94 14.67 -19.20
N LEU A 7 -38.48 13.82 -20.09
CA LEU A 7 -38.05 12.42 -20.25
C LEU A 7 -36.58 12.31 -20.68
N LEU A 8 -36.12 13.17 -21.59
CA LEU A 8 -34.73 13.22 -22.04
C LEU A 8 -33.77 13.65 -20.93
N LEU A 9 -34.16 14.64 -20.10
CA LEU A 9 -33.35 15.11 -18.97
C LEU A 9 -33.23 14.05 -17.85
N ALA A 10 -34.31 13.31 -17.59
CA ALA A 10 -34.32 12.24 -16.58
C ALA A 10 -33.43 11.04 -16.99
N MET A 11 -33.35 10.72 -18.28
CA MET A 11 -32.51 9.62 -18.77
C MET A 11 -31.01 9.95 -18.70
N VAL A 12 -30.63 11.23 -18.86
CA VAL A 12 -29.24 11.69 -18.73
C VAL A 12 -28.81 11.80 -17.25
N ALA A 13 -29.73 12.17 -16.35
CA ALA A 13 -29.46 12.20 -14.91
C ALA A 13 -29.34 10.80 -14.27
N GLY A 14 -29.98 9.77 -14.87
CA GLY A 14 -29.96 8.39 -14.38
C GLY A 14 -28.69 7.59 -14.66
N GLN A 15 -27.79 8.06 -15.53
CA GLN A 15 -26.58 7.33 -15.94
C GLN A 15 -25.29 7.76 -15.23
N CYS A 16 -25.36 8.72 -14.30
CA CYS A 16 -24.19 9.16 -13.51
C CYS A 16 -24.14 8.54 -12.11
N LEU A 17 -24.59 7.30 -11.93
CA LEU A 17 -24.06 6.46 -10.86
C LEU A 17 -22.82 5.77 -11.42
N ALA A 18 -21.73 6.54 -11.54
CA ALA A 18 -20.42 5.93 -11.69
C ALA A 18 -20.27 4.96 -10.51
N LEU A 19 -20.18 3.67 -10.81
CA LEU A 19 -19.99 2.60 -9.83
C LEU A 19 -18.55 2.69 -9.29
N THR A 20 -18.24 3.78 -8.59
CA THR A 20 -16.96 3.95 -7.92
C THR A 20 -17.00 3.06 -6.70
N LYS A 21 -16.19 2.00 -6.70
CA LYS A 21 -15.96 1.19 -5.50
C LYS A 21 -15.47 2.14 -4.39
N PRO A 22 -16.18 2.26 -3.26
CA PRO A 22 -15.74 3.14 -2.19
C PRO A 22 -14.38 2.65 -1.68
N SER A 23 -13.40 3.56 -1.63
CA SER A 23 -12.13 3.27 -0.95
C SER A 23 -12.39 3.11 0.55
N SER A 24 -11.74 2.13 1.16
CA SER A 24 -11.78 1.95 2.62
C SER A 24 -10.87 2.94 3.35
N ILE A 25 -9.95 3.60 2.63
CA ILE A 25 -9.05 4.60 3.19
C ILE A 25 -9.82 5.86 3.55
N LYS A 26 -9.63 6.33 4.78
CA LYS A 26 -10.18 7.60 5.27
C LYS A 26 -9.07 8.44 5.86
N LEU A 27 -9.17 9.75 5.68
CA LEU A 27 -8.35 10.74 6.39
C LEU A 27 -9.26 11.45 7.40
N ILE A 28 -9.10 11.13 8.68
CA ILE A 28 -9.89 11.71 9.78
C ILE A 28 -8.90 12.31 10.75
N ASP A 29 -9.07 13.58 11.12
CA ASP A 29 -8.18 14.28 12.05
C ASP A 29 -6.71 14.10 11.71
N ASN A 30 -6.36 14.24 10.42
CA ASN A 30 -5.00 14.09 9.90
C ASN A 30 -4.43 12.65 9.94
N GLU A 31 -5.25 11.66 10.27
CA GLU A 31 -4.87 10.27 10.38
C GLU A 31 -5.44 9.46 9.21
N TYR A 32 -4.55 8.87 8.41
CA TYR A 32 -4.95 7.87 7.42
C TYR A 32 -5.25 6.55 8.12
N THR A 33 -6.48 6.06 7.91
CA THR A 33 -6.98 4.80 8.47
C THR A 33 -7.57 3.94 7.35
N GLY A 34 -7.59 2.62 7.57
CA GLY A 34 -8.21 1.68 6.64
C GLY A 34 -7.36 1.36 5.41
N VAL A 35 -6.05 1.61 5.47
CA VAL A 35 -5.10 1.22 4.42
C VAL A 35 -4.90 -0.29 4.48
N LEU A 36 -5.16 -0.99 3.38
CA LEU A 36 -5.08 -2.45 3.31
C LEU A 36 -3.93 -2.92 2.42
N PHE A 37 -2.98 -3.60 3.03
CA PHE A 37 -1.90 -4.34 2.36
C PHE A 37 -2.30 -5.80 2.25
N ALA A 38 -1.99 -6.47 1.14
CA ALA A 38 -2.21 -7.90 0.99
C ALA A 38 -1.00 -8.60 0.38
N ILE A 39 -0.60 -9.72 0.96
CA ILE A 39 0.47 -10.55 0.41
C ILE A 39 -0.13 -11.51 -0.60
N HIS A 40 0.48 -11.61 -1.78
CA HIS A 40 0.06 -12.51 -2.84
C HIS A 40 0.27 -13.97 -2.41
N PRO A 41 -0.67 -14.89 -2.68
CA PRO A 41 -0.57 -16.29 -2.25
C PRO A 41 0.67 -17.03 -2.78
N ASP A 42 1.22 -16.60 -3.91
CA ASP A 42 2.44 -17.15 -4.53
C ASP A 42 3.73 -16.79 -3.78
N VAL A 43 3.69 -15.84 -2.83
CA VAL A 43 4.86 -15.48 -2.04
C VAL A 43 5.05 -16.54 -0.95
N PRO A 44 6.22 -17.21 -0.90
CA PRO A 44 6.48 -18.21 0.13
C PRO A 44 6.49 -17.57 1.52
N GLU A 45 6.08 -18.33 2.53
CA GLU A 45 6.08 -17.86 3.92
C GLU A 45 7.51 -17.54 4.38
N ASP A 46 7.70 -16.29 4.80
CA ASP A 46 8.94 -15.82 5.41
C ASP A 46 8.60 -15.02 6.68
N PRO A 47 9.06 -15.47 7.87
CA PRO A 47 8.90 -14.73 9.12
C PRO A 47 9.44 -13.30 9.07
N GLN A 48 10.47 -13.03 8.27
CA GLN A 48 11.07 -11.70 8.16
C GLN A 48 10.24 -10.74 7.31
N LEU A 49 9.48 -11.25 6.34
CA LEU A 49 8.70 -10.42 5.41
C LEU A 49 7.67 -9.54 6.13
N ILE A 50 6.98 -10.07 7.14
CA ILE A 50 6.00 -9.28 7.91
C ILE A 50 6.71 -8.12 8.64
N GLU A 51 7.90 -8.36 9.18
CA GLU A 51 8.66 -7.35 9.91
C GLU A 51 9.23 -6.28 8.97
N GLU A 52 9.74 -6.68 7.81
CA GLU A 52 10.19 -5.75 6.77
C GLU A 52 9.03 -4.87 6.27
N LEU A 53 7.84 -5.45 6.07
CA LEU A 53 6.66 -4.69 5.67
C LEU A 53 6.24 -3.69 6.74
N LYS A 54 6.26 -4.07 8.02
CA LYS A 54 6.00 -3.14 9.12
C LYS A 54 6.97 -1.97 9.08
N SER A 55 8.27 -2.23 8.92
CA SER A 55 9.30 -1.19 8.81
C SER A 55 9.02 -0.25 7.64
N MET A 56 8.74 -0.81 6.46
CA MET A 56 8.44 -0.05 5.25
C MET A 56 7.22 0.84 5.43
N ILE A 57 6.16 0.36 6.09
CA ILE A 57 4.95 1.13 6.36
C ILE A 57 5.25 2.30 7.31
N ILE A 58 6.05 2.08 8.35
CA ILE A 58 6.45 3.12 9.31
C ILE A 58 7.29 4.19 8.63
N ASP A 59 8.27 3.80 7.80
CA ASP A 59 9.10 4.72 7.05
C ASP A 59 8.28 5.54 6.05
N ALA A 60 7.34 4.88 5.35
CA ALA A 60 6.41 5.54 4.46
C ALA A 60 5.51 6.55 5.20
N SER A 61 5.04 6.19 6.40
CA SER A 61 4.24 7.08 7.27
C SER A 61 5.03 8.32 7.68
N SER A 62 6.29 8.13 8.13
CA SER A 62 7.20 9.20 8.51
C SER A 62 7.51 10.14 7.33
N TYR A 63 7.77 9.55 6.16
CA TYR A 63 7.99 10.31 4.94
C TYR A 63 6.75 11.14 4.55
N LEU A 64 5.57 10.53 4.56
CA LEU A 64 4.29 11.19 4.28
C LEU A 64 4.04 12.36 5.24
N TYR A 65 4.33 12.18 6.52
CA TYR A 65 4.20 13.22 7.54
C TYR A 65 5.08 14.42 7.23
N ARG A 66 6.36 14.19 6.90
CA ARG A 66 7.28 15.27 6.51
C ARG A 66 6.87 15.94 5.21
N ALA A 67 6.48 15.15 4.20
CA ALA A 67 6.06 15.65 2.89
C ALA A 67 4.80 16.54 2.98
N THR A 68 3.91 16.24 3.93
CA THR A 68 2.68 17.01 4.18
C THR A 68 2.88 18.18 5.15
N LYS A 69 4.12 18.53 5.50
CA LYS A 69 4.47 19.56 6.49
C LYS A 69 3.91 19.26 7.88
N ASN A 70 4.14 18.04 8.35
CA ASN A 70 3.75 17.54 9.66
C ASN A 70 2.22 17.47 9.84
N ARG A 71 1.50 17.06 8.78
CA ARG A 71 0.04 17.10 8.77
C ARG A 71 -0.64 15.77 8.59
N ALA A 72 -0.06 14.76 7.94
CA ALA A 72 -0.79 13.51 7.75
C ALA A 72 0.14 12.30 7.85
N PHE A 73 -0.35 11.23 8.48
CA PHE A 73 0.41 10.01 8.70
C PHE A 73 -0.52 8.79 8.68
N PHE A 74 0.04 7.59 8.52
CA PHE A 74 -0.71 6.35 8.65
C PHE A 74 -0.89 6.01 10.14
N LYS A 75 -2.15 5.94 10.60
CA LYS A 75 -2.50 5.54 11.97
C LYS A 75 -2.75 4.04 12.07
N THR A 76 -3.64 3.53 11.23
CA THR A 76 -4.03 2.12 11.22
C THR A 76 -3.91 1.53 9.84
N VAL A 77 -3.07 0.51 9.73
CA VAL A 77 -2.82 -0.26 8.51
C VAL A 77 -3.11 -1.72 8.80
N THR A 78 -3.78 -2.39 7.88
CA THR A 78 -4.09 -3.83 7.98
C THR A 78 -3.27 -4.59 6.96
N ILE A 79 -2.64 -5.69 7.38
CA ILE A 79 -1.89 -6.60 6.49
C ILE A 79 -2.70 -7.89 6.39
N LEU A 80 -3.13 -8.24 5.18
CA LEU A 80 -3.84 -9.47 4.88
C LEU A 80 -2.83 -10.58 4.56
N ILE A 81 -2.85 -11.62 5.40
CA ILE A 81 -2.05 -12.84 5.24
C ILE A 81 -2.79 -13.80 4.29
N PRO A 82 -2.10 -14.43 3.33
CA PRO A 82 -2.74 -15.32 2.38
C PRO A 82 -3.08 -16.65 3.04
N GLN A 83 -4.12 -17.31 2.55
CA GLN A 83 -4.54 -18.64 3.04
C GLN A 83 -3.52 -19.75 2.74
N THR A 84 -2.50 -19.48 1.91
CA THR A 84 -1.41 -20.43 1.60
C THR A 84 -0.40 -20.55 2.72
N TRP A 85 -0.36 -19.60 3.66
CA TRP A 85 0.55 -19.63 4.82
C TRP A 85 -0.06 -20.41 5.98
N VAL A 86 0.80 -20.87 6.90
CA VAL A 86 0.32 -21.58 8.09
C VAL A 86 -0.36 -20.61 9.04
N ASP A 87 -1.56 -20.96 9.50
CA ASP A 87 -2.30 -20.13 10.46
C ASP A 87 -1.57 -20.07 11.81
N LYS A 88 -1.57 -18.88 12.43
CA LYS A 88 -0.88 -18.61 13.69
C LYS A 88 -1.82 -17.90 14.64
N PRO A 89 -1.70 -18.12 15.96
CA PRO A 89 -2.58 -17.51 16.96
C PRO A 89 -2.47 -15.97 17.04
N ILE A 90 -1.46 -15.39 16.39
CA ILE A 90 -1.28 -13.93 16.29
C ILE A 90 -2.11 -13.31 15.15
N TYR A 91 -2.69 -14.14 14.27
CA TYR A 91 -3.52 -13.67 13.16
C TYR A 91 -4.97 -13.53 13.60
N GLU A 92 -5.59 -12.44 13.18
CA GLU A 92 -7.00 -12.17 13.44
C GLU A 92 -7.82 -12.38 12.18
N ASP A 93 -9.12 -12.66 12.37
CA ASP A 93 -10.05 -12.78 11.25
C ASP A 93 -10.04 -11.50 10.40
N PRO A 94 -9.94 -11.61 9.06
CA PRO A 94 -9.81 -10.46 8.18
C PRO A 94 -11.05 -9.56 8.12
N LYS A 95 -12.17 -9.95 8.75
CA LYS A 95 -13.47 -9.25 8.77
C LYS A 95 -13.92 -8.82 7.37
N ASN A 96 -13.62 -7.58 6.98
CA ASN A 96 -14.00 -6.99 5.69
C ASN A 96 -12.83 -6.83 4.70
N ALA A 97 -11.61 -7.15 5.12
CA ALA A 97 -10.41 -7.12 4.30
C ALA A 97 -10.41 -8.32 3.35
N THR A 98 -10.33 -8.04 2.05
CA THR A 98 -10.18 -9.09 1.04
C THR A 98 -9.06 -8.72 0.09
N PHE A 99 -8.45 -9.72 -0.54
CA PHE A 99 -7.34 -9.50 -1.48
C PHE A 99 -7.73 -8.54 -2.61
N GLN A 100 -8.95 -8.63 -3.15
CA GLN A 100 -9.44 -7.76 -4.21
C GLN A 100 -9.72 -6.31 -3.74
N LYS A 101 -9.74 -6.06 -2.44
CA LYS A 101 -9.91 -4.73 -1.84
C LYS A 101 -8.59 -4.14 -1.34
N ALA A 102 -7.47 -4.84 -1.50
CA ALA A 102 -6.17 -4.34 -1.08
C ALA A 102 -5.78 -3.10 -1.90
N ASP A 103 -5.25 -2.09 -1.20
CA ASP A 103 -4.70 -0.87 -1.79
C ASP A 103 -3.25 -1.11 -2.26
N VAL A 104 -2.53 -2.01 -1.57
CA VAL A 104 -1.17 -2.40 -1.91
C VAL A 104 -1.06 -3.93 -1.91
N ILE A 105 -0.52 -4.49 -2.98
CA ILE A 105 -0.28 -5.93 -3.13
C ILE A 105 1.22 -6.18 -3.09
N ILE A 106 1.65 -7.02 -2.13
CA ILE A 106 3.02 -7.51 -2.05
C ILE A 106 3.09 -8.79 -2.87
N ALA A 107 3.83 -8.75 -3.97
CA ALA A 107 4.02 -9.89 -4.86
C ALA A 107 5.50 -10.19 -5.04
N GLY A 108 5.80 -11.40 -5.51
CA GLY A 108 7.15 -11.78 -5.89
C GLY A 108 7.72 -10.85 -6.96
N LYS A 109 9.05 -10.87 -7.10
CA LYS A 109 9.78 -10.03 -8.06
C LYS A 109 9.18 -10.15 -9.46
N ASN A 110 8.68 -9.04 -9.98
CA ASN A 110 8.14 -8.99 -11.34
C ASN A 110 9.30 -8.86 -12.35
N PRO A 111 9.49 -9.83 -13.27
CA PRO A 111 10.57 -9.78 -14.26
C PRO A 111 10.54 -8.53 -15.16
N ARG A 112 9.35 -7.91 -15.34
CA ARG A 112 9.17 -6.73 -16.19
C ARG A 112 9.67 -5.42 -15.55
N PHE A 113 9.71 -5.34 -14.22
CA PHE A 113 10.18 -4.16 -13.48
C PHE A 113 11.68 -4.23 -13.14
N HIS A 114 12.43 -5.11 -13.79
CA HIS A 114 13.88 -5.20 -13.70
C HIS A 114 14.58 -4.05 -14.47
N LEU A 115 14.23 -2.81 -14.16
CA LEU A 115 14.99 -1.63 -14.61
C LEU A 115 16.26 -1.44 -13.80
N GLU A 116 16.40 -2.19 -12.69
CA GLU A 116 17.56 -2.15 -11.82
C GLU A 116 18.83 -2.66 -12.52
N SER A 117 18.82 -3.66 -13.40
CA SER A 117 20.08 -4.02 -14.09
C SER A 117 20.56 -2.95 -15.07
N GLN A 118 19.66 -2.24 -15.76
CA GLN A 118 20.04 -1.19 -16.69
C GLN A 118 20.49 0.09 -15.97
N PHE A 119 19.77 0.48 -14.90
CA PHE A 119 20.17 1.61 -14.05
C PHE A 119 21.46 1.32 -13.27
N LEU A 120 21.66 0.11 -12.79
CA LEU A 120 22.87 -0.27 -12.04
C LEU A 120 24.07 -0.42 -12.97
N GLN A 121 23.89 -0.83 -14.23
CA GLN A 121 24.95 -0.75 -15.25
C GLN A 121 25.33 0.71 -15.55
N ALA A 122 24.35 1.61 -15.64
CA ALA A 122 24.58 3.04 -15.84
C ALA A 122 25.22 3.73 -14.62
N LEU A 123 24.87 3.30 -13.39
CA LEU A 123 25.49 3.76 -12.14
C LEU A 123 26.90 3.18 -11.97
N THR A 124 27.12 1.90 -12.27
CA THR A 124 28.46 1.27 -12.14
C THR A 124 29.47 1.87 -13.12
N ALA A 125 29.04 2.33 -14.30
CA ALA A 125 29.88 3.09 -15.22
C ALA A 125 30.35 4.45 -14.65
N ASN A 126 29.62 5.03 -13.69
CA ASN A 126 29.91 6.33 -13.07
C ASN A 126 30.39 6.25 -11.61
N THR A 127 30.16 5.12 -10.93
CA THR A 127 30.51 4.87 -9.52
C THR A 127 31.75 3.99 -9.42
N SER A 128 32.78 4.33 -10.21
CA SER A 128 34.19 4.00 -9.92
C SER A 128 34.91 5.17 -9.23
N ARG A 129 34.16 6.21 -8.86
CA ARG A 129 34.60 7.31 -8.00
C ARG A 129 33.85 7.17 -6.68
N ASP A 130 34.51 6.76 -5.61
CA ASP A 130 34.01 6.93 -4.23
C ASP A 130 33.14 5.77 -3.70
N ALA A 131 33.81 4.64 -3.42
CA ALA A 131 33.37 3.72 -2.38
C ALA A 131 33.44 4.39 -0.98
N VAL A 132 32.78 3.77 0.03
CA VAL A 132 33.17 3.67 1.47
C VAL A 132 31.98 3.88 2.45
N ASN A 133 31.45 2.74 2.97
CA ASN A 133 31.06 2.47 4.39
C ASN A 133 29.59 2.51 4.92
N ASN A 134 28.90 1.37 4.79
CA ASN A 134 28.22 0.46 5.78
C ASN A 134 27.87 0.84 7.27
N ARG A 135 26.56 0.66 7.63
CA ARG A 135 25.83 0.12 8.86
C ARG A 135 25.74 0.88 10.23
N PRO A 136 24.96 0.40 11.24
CA PRO A 136 23.48 0.19 11.37
C PRO A 136 22.90 0.74 12.72
N ILE A 137 21.59 0.99 12.90
CA ILE A 137 21.01 1.27 14.25
C ILE A 137 19.58 0.70 14.40
N TYR A 138 19.33 -0.03 15.51
CA TYR A 138 18.03 -0.51 16.00
C TYR A 138 17.39 0.49 16.98
N ILE A 139 16.06 0.47 17.17
CA ILE A 139 15.33 0.42 18.47
C ILE A 139 13.80 0.65 18.26
N LEU A 140 13.04 0.04 19.18
CA LEU A 140 11.61 -0.24 19.27
C LEU A 140 10.64 0.97 19.26
N LEU A 141 9.44 0.71 18.76
CA LEU A 141 8.27 1.58 18.70
C LEU A 141 7.60 1.77 20.06
N PRO A 142 7.02 2.97 20.28
CA PRO A 142 5.57 3.07 20.38
C PRO A 142 5.04 4.17 19.45
N THR A 143 4.06 3.86 18.60
CA THR A 143 3.30 4.90 17.88
C THR A 143 2.17 5.39 18.77
N SER A 144 2.34 6.59 19.33
CA SER A 144 1.26 7.37 19.93
C SER A 144 0.14 7.67 18.93
#